data_AF-A0A4Q5LER9-F1
#
_entry.id   AF-A0A4Q5LER9-F1
#
_cell.length_a   1.000
_cell.length_b   1.000
_cell.length_c   1.000
_cell.angle_alpha   90.00
_cell.angle_beta   90.00
_cell.angle_gamma   90.00
#
_symmetry.space_group_name_H-M   'P 1'
#
loop_
_entity.id
_entity.type
_entity.pdbx_description
1 polymer ?
#
loop_
_entity_poly.entity_id
_entity_poly.type
_entity_poly.pdbx_seq_one_letter_code
_entity_poly.pdbx_strand_id
1 'polypeptide(L)'
;MKYKQIKGREIKGVLDVFVAHNDEDGEKGSEILIHGNPEGLKSLAKLLLEIAELDQEKVADDDLPIGAREHYCLRPGIELSKSSDHVIVGRLDAKGTRAFYDRYVSS
;
A
#
# COMPACT_ATOMS: atom_id res chain seq x y z
N MET A 1 18.93 -4.69 -4.60
CA MET A 1 17.76 -5.42 -5.12
C MET A 1 17.47 -4.90 -6.52
N LYS A 2 17.12 -5.74 -7.50
CA LYS A 2 16.58 -5.25 -8.78
C LYS A 2 15.20 -4.67 -8.49
N TYR A 3 15.00 -3.38 -8.72
CA TYR A 3 13.75 -2.71 -8.40
C TYR A 3 12.64 -3.31 -9.25
N LYS A 4 11.56 -3.75 -8.59
CA LYS A 4 10.47 -4.47 -9.24
C LYS A 4 9.40 -3.48 -9.62
N GLN A 5 9.53 -2.86 -10.80
CA GLN A 5 8.46 -1.98 -11.27
C GLN A 5 7.12 -2.70 -11.46
N ILE A 6 7.09 -4.00 -11.78
CA ILE A 6 5.83 -4.74 -11.94
C ILE A 6 6.10 -6.23 -11.73
N LYS A 7 5.36 -6.88 -10.81
CA LYS A 7 4.79 -8.24 -10.91
C LYS A 7 4.37 -8.66 -9.50
N GLY A 8 3.13 -8.38 -9.16
CA GLY A 8 2.09 -9.40 -9.10
C GLY A 8 2.40 -10.52 -8.12
N ARG A 9 1.54 -10.70 -7.11
CA ARG A 9 1.68 -11.66 -5.97
C ARG A 9 2.58 -11.17 -4.83
N GLU A 10 2.58 -9.86 -4.61
CA GLU A 10 3.16 -9.20 -3.43
C GLU A 10 2.55 -9.78 -2.14
N ILE A 11 1.28 -10.16 -2.22
CA ILE A 11 0.54 -10.83 -1.15
C ILE A 11 0.44 -12.32 -1.46
N LYS A 12 0.78 -13.14 -0.46
CA LYS A 12 0.51 -14.59 -0.42
C LYS A 12 -0.68 -14.87 0.48
N GLY A 13 -1.35 -16.00 0.29
CA GLY A 13 -2.54 -16.36 1.08
C GLY A 13 -3.78 -15.58 0.63
N VAL A 14 -4.70 -15.34 1.58
CA VAL A 14 -5.97 -14.63 1.32
C VAL A 14 -5.97 -13.33 2.11
N LEU A 15 -6.15 -12.22 1.40
CA LEU A 15 -6.31 -10.89 1.96
C LEU A 15 -7.47 -10.20 1.21
N ASP A 16 -8.36 -9.55 1.95
CA ASP A 16 -9.50 -8.80 1.44
C ASP A 16 -9.44 -7.39 2.02
N VAL A 17 -9.52 -6.38 1.16
CA VAL A 17 -9.47 -4.97 1.58
C VAL A 17 -10.57 -4.19 0.88
N PHE A 18 -11.49 -3.59 1.63
CA PHE A 18 -12.58 -2.81 1.04
C PHE A 18 -13.08 -1.72 1.99
N VAL A 19 -13.74 -0.71 1.42
CA VAL A 19 -14.39 0.34 2.18
C VAL A 19 -15.80 -0.10 2.56
N ALA A 20 -16.12 -0.10 3.85
CA ALA A 20 -17.47 -0.26 4.36
C ALA A 20 -18.05 1.11 4.73
N HIS A 21 -19.33 1.30 4.44
CA HIS A 21 -20.08 2.48 4.84
C HIS A 21 -21.06 2.05 5.94
N ASN A 22 -20.94 2.65 7.12
CA ASN A 22 -21.88 2.43 8.22
C ASN A 22 -22.86 3.60 8.25
N ASP A 23 -24.14 3.28 8.16
CA ASP A 23 -25.26 4.21 8.35
C ASP A 23 -26.00 3.96 9.69
N GLU A 24 -25.50 3.03 10.52
CA GLU A 24 -26.06 2.78 11.84
C GLU A 24 -25.70 3.95 12.79
N ASP A 25 -26.70 4.42 13.54
CA ASP A 25 -26.63 5.53 14.51
C ASP A 25 -26.47 6.96 13.95
N GLY A 26 -26.71 7.19 12.66
CA GLY A 26 -26.81 8.54 12.08
C GLY A 26 -25.48 9.28 11.93
N GLU A 27 -24.37 8.67 12.33
CA GLU A 27 -23.02 9.08 11.97
C GLU A 27 -22.59 8.36 10.69
N LYS A 28 -22.50 9.11 9.58
CA LYS A 28 -21.97 8.58 8.33
C LYS A 28 -20.47 8.36 8.46
N GLY A 29 -20.08 7.13 8.77
CA GLY A 29 -18.69 6.69 8.83
C GLY A 29 -18.30 5.88 7.60
N SER A 30 -17.03 5.99 7.19
CA SER A 30 -16.43 5.01 6.27
C SER A 30 -15.27 4.33 6.97
N GLU A 31 -15.27 3.00 6.95
CA GLU A 31 -14.25 2.16 7.55
C GLU A 31 -13.48 1.45 6.44
N ILE A 32 -12.16 1.33 6.59
CA ILE A 32 -11.36 0.47 5.73
C ILE A 32 -11.20 -0.86 6.44
N LEU A 33 -11.82 -1.90 5.90
CA LEU A 33 -11.74 -3.24 6.44
C LEU A 33 -10.58 -3.98 5.76
N ILE A 34 -9.68 -4.52 6.57
CA ILE A 34 -8.53 -5.33 6.13
C ILE A 34 -8.65 -6.69 6.80
N HIS A 35 -9.06 -7.68 6.04
CA HIS A 35 -9.28 -9.05 6.52
C HIS A 35 -8.36 -10.01 5.81
N GLY A 36 -7.95 -11.09 6.47
CA GLY A 36 -7.15 -12.10 5.82
C GLY A 36 -6.96 -13.34 6.67
N ASN A 37 -6.50 -14.41 6.03
CA ASN A 37 -6.01 -15.56 6.76
C ASN A 37 -4.62 -15.25 7.37
N PRO A 38 -4.09 -16.09 8.29
CA PRO A 38 -2.80 -15.82 8.91
C PRO A 38 -1.64 -15.62 7.92
N GLU A 39 -1.67 -16.27 6.76
CA GLU A 39 -0.66 -16.08 5.72
C GLU A 39 -0.80 -14.72 5.01
N GLY A 40 -2.02 -14.33 4.65
CA GLY A 40 -2.36 -13.04 4.02
C GLY A 40 -1.94 -11.85 4.87
N LEU A 41 -2.34 -11.85 6.14
CA LEU A 41 -1.98 -10.78 7.06
C LEU A 41 -0.46 -10.69 7.30
N LYS A 42 0.22 -11.83 7.44
CA LYS A 42 1.69 -11.87 7.55
C LYS A 42 2.37 -11.39 6.27
N SER A 43 1.81 -11.69 5.10
CA SER A 43 2.35 -11.22 3.82
C SER A 43 2.19 -9.71 3.66
N LEU A 44 1.04 -9.15 4.07
CA LEU A 44 0.82 -7.70 4.11
C LEU A 44 1.82 -7.03 5.05
N ALA A 45 2.01 -7.57 6.26
CA ALA A 45 2.98 -7.03 7.20
C ALA A 45 4.42 -7.01 6.64
N LYS A 46 4.82 -8.04 5.90
CA LYS A 46 6.12 -8.08 5.22
C LYS A 46 6.24 -6.98 4.16
N LEU A 47 5.21 -6.80 3.34
CA LEU A 47 5.20 -5.72 2.34
C LEU A 47 5.33 -4.34 3.00
N LEU A 48 4.62 -4.11 4.11
CA LEU A 48 4.72 -2.86 4.87
C LEU A 48 6.13 -2.64 5.41
N LEU A 49 6.77 -3.68 5.93
CA LEU A 49 8.16 -3.61 6.40
C LEU A 49 9.13 -3.33 5.24
N GLU A 50 8.97 -4.00 4.10
CA GLU A 50 9.79 -3.76 2.91
C GLU A 50 9.72 -2.30 2.45
N ILE A 51 8.53 -1.71 2.40
CA ILE A 51 8.33 -0.29 2.07
C ILE A 51 8.97 0.62 3.13
N ALA A 52 8.78 0.32 4.42
CA ALA A 52 9.26 1.13 5.52
C ALA A 52 10.80 1.14 5.62
N GLU A 53 11.44 -0.02 5.41
CA GLU A 53 12.88 -0.20 5.52
C GLU A 53 13.63 0.20 4.24
N LEU A 54 12.92 0.47 3.15
CA LEU A 54 13.54 0.91 1.90
C LEU A 54 14.27 2.26 2.09
N ASP A 55 15.59 2.22 1.87
CA ASP A 55 16.42 3.40 1.73
C ASP A 55 16.30 3.94 0.29
N GLN A 56 15.29 4.78 0.07
CA GLN A 56 14.95 5.35 -1.24
C GLN A 56 16.13 6.10 -1.89
N GLU A 57 17.07 6.64 -1.10
CA GLU A 57 18.25 7.36 -1.61
C GLU A 57 19.29 6.43 -2.25
N LYS A 58 19.25 5.13 -1.94
CA LYS A 58 20.14 4.13 -2.54
C LYS A 58 19.53 3.42 -3.75
N VAL A 59 18.29 3.73 -4.10
CA VAL A 59 17.61 3.20 -5.28
C VAL A 59 18.10 3.96 -6.51
N ALA A 60 18.30 3.26 -7.64
CA ALA A 60 18.67 3.92 -8.89
C ALA A 60 17.55 4.88 -9.37
N ASP A 61 17.91 5.98 -10.02
CA ASP A 61 16.92 6.95 -10.52
C ASP A 61 16.01 6.38 -11.62
N ASP A 62 16.52 5.44 -12.42
CA ASP A 62 15.73 4.71 -13.43
C ASP A 62 14.62 3.85 -12.82
N ASP A 63 14.83 3.45 -11.57
CA ASP A 63 13.98 2.53 -10.83
C ASP A 63 12.95 3.30 -9.97
N LEU A 64 13.42 4.33 -9.25
CA LEU A 64 12.60 5.29 -8.50
C LEU A 64 13.15 6.71 -8.77
N PRO A 65 12.46 7.53 -9.58
CA PRO A 65 12.91 8.89 -9.88
C PRO A 65 12.92 9.82 -8.67
N ILE A 66 13.76 10.87 -8.72
CA ILE A 66 13.72 11.96 -7.73
C ILE A 66 12.31 12.59 -7.74
N GLY A 67 11.73 12.79 -6.54
CA GLY A 67 10.37 13.28 -6.38
C GLY A 67 9.28 12.19 -6.44
N ALA A 68 9.61 10.96 -6.86
CA ALA A 68 8.69 9.83 -6.81
C ALA A 68 8.64 9.19 -5.40
N ARG A 69 7.61 8.38 -5.16
CA ARG A 69 7.39 7.66 -3.90
C ARG A 69 7.34 6.17 -4.18
N GLU A 70 7.97 5.39 -3.32
CA GLU A 70 7.78 3.95 -3.37
C GLU A 70 6.34 3.59 -3.03
N HIS A 71 5.73 2.76 -3.88
CA HIS A 71 4.38 2.26 -3.67
C HIS A 71 4.13 0.97 -4.45
N TYR A 72 3.11 0.24 -4.00
CA TYR A 72 2.63 -1.00 -4.60
C TYR A 72 1.13 -0.89 -4.86
N CYS A 73 0.71 -1.33 -6.04
CA CYS A 73 -0.69 -1.40 -6.43
C CYS A 73 -1.20 -2.83 -6.22
N LEU A 74 -2.07 -3.03 -5.24
CA LEU A 74 -2.70 -4.31 -4.90
C LEU A 74 -4.08 -4.38 -5.54
N ARG A 75 -4.26 -5.31 -6.49
CA ARG A 75 -5.44 -5.41 -7.35
C ARG A 75 -6.34 -6.57 -6.93
N PRO A 76 -7.67 -6.39 -6.99
CA PRO A 76 -8.64 -7.45 -6.77
C PRO A 76 -8.44 -8.62 -7.73
N GLY A 77 -8.49 -9.83 -7.21
CA GLY A 77 -8.33 -11.07 -7.98
C GLY A 77 -6.91 -11.38 -8.44
N ILE A 78 -5.92 -10.53 -8.13
CA ILE A 78 -4.50 -10.80 -8.41
C ILE A 78 -3.71 -10.88 -7.10
N GLU A 79 -3.58 -9.76 -6.39
CA GLU A 79 -2.94 -9.70 -5.07
C GLU A 79 -3.98 -9.82 -3.93
N LEU A 80 -5.19 -9.32 -4.18
CA LEU A 80 -6.28 -9.29 -3.21
C LEU A 80 -7.40 -10.25 -3.60
N SER A 81 -8.33 -10.47 -2.67
CA SER A 81 -9.56 -11.21 -2.92
C SER A 81 -10.42 -10.50 -3.97
N LYS A 82 -11.33 -11.24 -4.63
CA LYS A 82 -12.16 -10.67 -5.70
C LYS A 82 -13.15 -9.60 -5.22
N SER A 83 -13.51 -9.64 -3.94
CA SER A 83 -14.39 -8.68 -3.27
C SER A 83 -13.69 -7.39 -2.86
N SER A 84 -12.37 -7.34 -2.96
CA SER A 84 -11.60 -6.19 -2.54
C SER A 84 -11.76 -5.00 -3.49
N ASP A 85 -11.50 -3.81 -2.95
CA ASP A 85 -11.20 -2.62 -3.72
C ASP A 85 -9.75 -2.63 -4.21
N HIS A 86 -9.46 -1.82 -5.22
CA HIS A 86 -8.07 -1.57 -5.64
C HIS A 86 -7.37 -0.67 -4.62
N VAL A 87 -6.22 -1.11 -4.12
CA VAL A 87 -5.50 -0.44 -3.03
C VAL A 87 -4.08 -0.08 -3.45
N ILE A 88 -3.63 1.12 -3.09
CA ILE A 88 -2.24 1.54 -3.23
C ILE A 88 -1.64 1.67 -1.82
N VAL A 89 -0.51 1.02 -1.58
CA VAL A 89 0.24 1.07 -0.33
C VAL A 89 1.63 1.62 -0.62
N GLY A 90 2.07 2.67 0.07
CA GLY A 90 3.35 3.30 -0.24
C GLY A 90 3.86 4.26 0.82
N ARG A 91 5.07 4.78 0.58
CA ARG A 91 5.72 5.82 1.38
C ARG A 91 4.99 7.15 1.22
N LEU A 92 4.93 7.90 2.33
CA LEU A 92 4.41 9.27 2.33
C LEU A 92 5.41 10.24 1.68
N ASP A 93 6.70 10.04 1.94
CA ASP A 93 7.81 10.89 1.53
C ASP A 93 8.41 10.51 0.18
N ALA A 94 8.66 11.54 -0.64
CA ALA A 94 9.28 11.39 -1.94
C ALA A 94 10.82 11.28 -1.87
N LYS A 95 11.41 10.50 -2.76
CA LYS A 95 12.87 10.35 -2.94
C LYS A 95 13.55 11.69 -3.18
N GLY A 96 14.69 11.93 -2.53
CA GLY A 96 15.55 13.10 -2.72
C GLY A 96 15.00 14.40 -2.13
N THR A 97 13.68 14.58 -2.07
CA THR A 97 13.04 15.79 -1.53
C THR A 97 12.49 15.61 -0.12
N ARG A 98 12.18 14.37 0.27
CA ARG A 98 11.44 14.01 1.50
C ARG A 98 10.09 14.72 1.61
N ALA A 99 9.54 15.21 0.50
CA ALA A 99 8.30 15.95 0.47
C ALA A 99 7.09 15.01 0.65
N PHE A 100 6.18 15.38 1.55
CA PHE A 100 4.89 14.70 1.71
C PHE A 100 3.90 15.25 0.67
N TYR A 101 2.79 14.55 0.41
CA TYR A 101 1.76 15.05 -0.52
C TYR A 101 0.92 16.16 0.13
N ASP A 102 0.37 17.08 -0.67
CA ASP A 102 -0.35 18.27 -0.17
C ASP A 102 -1.55 17.95 0.74
N ARG A 103 -2.22 16.82 0.50
CA ARG A 103 -3.34 16.33 1.33
C ARG A 103 -2.89 15.89 2.73
N TYR A 104 -1.60 15.68 2.97
CA TYR A 104 -1.10 15.34 4.29
C TYR A 104 -1.21 16.57 5.19
N VAL A 105 -2.20 16.57 6.08
CA VAL A 105 -2.39 17.65 7.05
C VAL A 105 -1.29 17.52 8.09
N SER A 106 -0.31 18.41 8.08
CA SER A 106 0.55 18.61 9.24
C SER A 106 -0.30 19.24 10.34
N SER A 107 -0.68 18.43 11.33
CA SER A 107 -1.25 18.90 12.60
C SER A 107 -0.28 19.81 13.34
#